data_AF-A0A4Q9KK27-F1
#
_entry.id   AF-A0A4Q9KK27-F1
#
_cell.length_a   1.000
_cell.length_b   1.000
_cell.length_c   1.000
_cell.angle_alpha   90.00
_cell.angle_beta   90.00
_cell.angle_gamma   90.00
#
_symmetry.space_group_name_H-M   'P 1'
#
loop_
_entity.id
_entity.type
_entity.pdbx_description
1 polymer ?
#
loop_
_entity_poly.entity_id
_entity_poly.type
_entity_poly.pdbx_seq_one_letter_code
_entity_poly.pdbx_strand_id
1 'polypeptide(L)'
;MRIVSRVGTIIGLLVLIVGIGVLGYGTFQIWQQYLAISADRSKEFVNPLPTSLLGTLVIAVGAFLFGLSLHRGVPKPDVKKPDGTTIIR
;
A
#
# COMPACT_ATOMS: atom_id res chain seq x y z
N MET A 1 -17.28 2.55 16.61
CA MET A 1 -16.64 1.88 15.45
C MET A 1 -15.94 2.82 14.46
N ARG A 2 -16.35 4.08 14.28
CA ARG A 2 -15.73 5.00 13.29
C ARG A 2 -14.26 5.37 13.56
N ILE A 3 -13.84 5.44 14.83
CA ILE A 3 -12.45 5.82 15.20
C ILE A 3 -11.45 4.73 14.80
N VAL A 4 -11.77 3.45 15.05
CA VAL A 4 -10.89 2.32 14.71
C VAL A 4 -10.71 2.19 13.19
N SER A 5 -11.78 2.40 12.41
CA SER A 5 -11.69 2.45 10.95
C SER A 5 -10.82 3.61 10.46
N ARG A 6 -10.96 4.82 11.03
CA ARG A 6 -10.08 5.96 10.70
C ARG A 6 -8.61 5.69 11.00
N VAL A 7 -8.31 5.15 12.18
CA VAL A 7 -6.93 4.82 12.57
C VAL A 7 -6.35 3.77 11.64
N GLY A 8 -7.12 2.73 11.30
CA GLY A 8 -6.70 1.72 10.31
C GLY A 8 -6.41 2.31 8.93
N THR A 9 -7.23 3.25 8.46
CA THR A 9 -7.01 3.93 7.17
C THR A 9 -5.73 4.77 7.18
N ILE A 10 -5.48 5.52 8.27
CA ILE A 10 -4.26 6.34 8.40
C ILE A 10 -3.02 5.45 8.42
N ILE A 11 -3.04 4.36 9.20
CA ILE A 11 -1.92 3.41 9.25
C ILE A 11 -1.70 2.77 7.87
N GLY A 12 -2.75 2.32 7.20
CA GLY A 12 -2.65 1.76 5.84
C GLY A 12 -2.05 2.75 4.85
N LEU A 13 -2.44 4.03 4.92
CA LEU A 13 -1.89 5.08 4.08
C LEU A 13 -0.39 5.33 4.35
N LEU A 14 0.01 5.38 5.62
CA LEU A 14 1.42 5.55 5.99
C LEU A 14 2.27 4.38 5.49
N VAL A 15 1.79 3.15 5.64
CA VAL A 15 2.46 1.95 5.14
C VAL A 15 2.61 1.99 3.61
N LEU A 16 1.59 2.45 2.89
CA LEU A 16 1.66 2.64 1.44
C LEU A 16 2.74 3.67 1.04
N ILE A 17 2.80 4.81 1.72
CA ILE A 17 3.82 5.84 1.47
C ILE A 17 5.22 5.28 1.68
N VAL A 18 5.44 4.55 2.78
CA VAL A 18 6.72 3.89 3.05
C VAL A 18 7.06 2.87 1.97
N GLY A 19 6.10 2.03 1.57
CA GLY A 19 6.29 1.02 0.52
C GLY A 19 6.68 1.64 -0.83
N ILE A 20 6.04 2.75 -1.21
CA ILE A 20 6.39 3.50 -2.43
C ILE A 20 7.82 4.04 -2.33
N GLY A 21 8.22 4.58 -1.18
CA GLY A 21 9.59 5.05 -0.96
C GLY A 21 10.64 3.94 -1.11
N VAL A 22 10.39 2.77 -0.51
CA VAL A 22 11.29 1.61 -0.60
C VAL A 22 11.39 1.08 -2.03
N LEU A 23 10.27 0.96 -2.75
CA LEU A 23 10.27 0.54 -4.15
C LEU A 23 10.95 1.57 -5.07
N GLY A 24 10.71 2.85 -4.84
CA GLY A 24 11.37 3.94 -5.56
C GLY A 24 12.88 3.86 -5.38
N TYR A 25 13.35 3.64 -4.15
CA TYR A 25 14.77 3.45 -3.86
C TYR A 25 15.36 2.21 -4.54
N GLY A 26 14.69 1.05 -4.46
CA GLY A 26 15.13 -0.17 -5.13
C GLY A 26 15.21 0.00 -6.65
N THR A 27 14.23 0.68 -7.25
CA THR A 27 14.19 0.99 -8.69
C THR A 27 15.33 1.93 -9.08
N PHE A 28 15.61 2.94 -8.26
CA PHE A 28 16.71 3.88 -8.49
C PHE A 28 18.07 3.18 -8.45
N GLN A 29 18.27 2.23 -7.54
CA GLN A 29 19.49 1.40 -7.50
C GLN A 29 19.67 0.56 -8.76
N ILE A 30 18.59 -0.06 -9.26
CA ILE A 30 18.59 -0.81 -10.53
C ILE A 30 18.95 0.11 -11.70
N TRP A 31 18.41 1.33 -11.72
CA TRP A 31 18.72 2.30 -12.76
C TRP A 31 20.20 2.74 -12.73
N GLN A 32 20.76 2.97 -11.54
CA GLN A 32 22.19 3.27 -11.40
C GLN A 32 23.08 2.11 -11.86
N GLN A 33 22.68 0.87 -11.57
CA GLN A 33 23.35 -0.34 -12.06
C GLN A 33 23.35 -0.38 -13.59
N TYR A 34 22.18 -0.17 -14.20
CA TYR A 34 22.02 -0.14 -15.64
C TYR A 34 22.95 0.89 -16.28
N LEU A 35 22.95 2.14 -15.79
CA LEU A 35 23.82 3.19 -16.33
C LEU A 35 25.31 2.86 -16.24
N ALA A 36 25.75 2.27 -15.14
CA ALA A 36 27.15 1.95 -14.94
C ALA A 36 27.61 0.77 -15.82
N ILE A 37 26.75 -0.25 -16.01
CA ILE A 37 26.99 -1.33 -16.98
C ILE A 37 27.02 -0.77 -18.41
N SER A 38 26.09 0.10 -18.78
CA SER A 38 26.06 0.72 -20.12
C SER A 38 27.26 1.63 -20.41
N ALA A 39 27.91 2.15 -19.38
CA ALA A 39 29.11 2.99 -19.48
C ALA A 39 30.42 2.20 -19.34
N ASP A 40 30.36 0.87 -19.30
CA ASP A 40 31.49 -0.05 -19.09
C ASP A 40 32.31 0.28 -17.82
N ARG A 41 31.64 0.84 -16.82
CA ARG A 41 32.25 1.20 -15.53
C ARG A 41 32.07 0.04 -14.56
N SER A 42 33.18 -0.47 -14.04
CA SER A 42 33.15 -1.40 -12.92
C SER A 42 32.77 -0.64 -11.64
N LYS A 43 31.65 -1.04 -11.03
CA LYS A 43 31.21 -0.57 -9.72
C LYS A 43 30.64 -1.76 -8.98
N GLU A 44 30.94 -1.88 -7.70
CA GLU A 44 30.22 -2.84 -6.85
C GLU A 44 28.79 -2.35 -6.65
N PHE A 45 27.84 -3.24 -6.89
CA PHE A 45 26.44 -2.93 -6.72
C PHE A 45 25.81 -3.82 -5.68
N VAL A 46 24.97 -3.22 -4.83
CA VAL A 46 24.15 -3.96 -3.87
C VAL A 46 23.04 -4.65 -4.63
N ASN A 47 22.81 -5.94 -4.38
CA ASN A 47 21.71 -6.69 -4.98
C ASN A 47 20.37 -5.98 -4.66
N PRO A 48 19.61 -5.52 -5.67
CA PRO A 48 18.38 -4.75 -5.44
C PRO A 48 17.16 -5.65 -5.17
N LEU A 49 17.25 -6.97 -5.40
CA LEU A 49 16.14 -7.89 -5.23
C LEU A 49 15.56 -7.89 -3.80
N PRO A 50 16.35 -7.94 -2.71
CA PRO A 50 15.80 -7.93 -1.36
C PRO A 50 15.00 -6.67 -1.06
N THR A 51 15.51 -5.49 -1.47
CA THR A 51 14.82 -4.20 -1.28
C THR A 51 13.54 -4.09 -2.10
N SER A 52 13.56 -4.56 -3.36
CA SER A 52 12.38 -4.54 -4.22
C SER A 52 11.30 -5.52 -3.76
N LEU A 53 11.68 -6.71 -3.29
CA LEU A 53 10.75 -7.69 -2.70
C LEU A 53 10.13 -7.15 -1.41
N LEU A 54 10.94 -6.55 -0.54
CA LEU A 54 10.46 -5.93 0.69
C LEU A 54 9.48 -4.80 0.40
N GLY A 55 9.82 -3.89 -0.53
CA GLY A 55 8.93 -2.80 -0.93
C GLY A 55 7.60 -3.31 -1.49
N THR A 56 7.65 -4.36 -2.31
CA THR A 56 6.44 -5.01 -2.88
C THR A 56 5.56 -5.58 -1.77
N LEU A 57 6.14 -6.29 -0.81
CA LEU A 57 5.42 -6.86 0.32
C LEU A 57 4.77 -5.76 1.18
N VAL A 58 5.51 -4.69 1.46
CA VAL A 58 5.03 -3.54 2.24
C VAL A 58 3.84 -2.86 1.54
N ILE A 59 3.92 -2.66 0.22
CA ILE A 59 2.77 -2.14 -0.56
C ILE A 59 1.59 -3.09 -0.50
N ALA A 60 1.80 -4.39 -0.69
CA ALA A 60 0.71 -5.37 -0.65
C ALA A 60 -0.03 -5.34 0.70
N VAL A 61 0.72 -5.30 1.80
CA VAL A 61 0.16 -5.19 3.16
C VAL A 61 -0.54 -3.85 3.36
N GLY A 62 0.09 -2.73 2.96
CA GLY A 62 -0.50 -1.40 3.06
C GLY A 62 -1.80 -1.26 2.29
N ALA A 63 -1.83 -1.74 1.04
CA ALA A 63 -3.01 -1.72 0.18
C ALA A 63 -4.14 -2.58 0.77
N PHE A 64 -3.81 -3.74 1.31
CA PHE A 64 -4.78 -4.61 1.98
C PHE A 64 -5.39 -3.94 3.22
N LEU A 65 -4.55 -3.38 4.11
CA LEU A 65 -5.01 -2.70 5.33
C LEU A 65 -5.84 -1.45 5.02
N PHE A 66 -5.42 -0.68 4.02
CA PHE A 66 -6.13 0.51 3.55
C PHE A 66 -7.50 0.13 2.96
N GLY A 67 -7.54 -0.86 2.05
CA GLY A 67 -8.77 -1.35 1.44
C GLY A 67 -9.75 -1.96 2.45
N LEU A 68 -9.25 -2.72 3.42
CA LEU A 68 -10.06 -3.28 4.51
C LEU A 68 -10.68 -2.18 5.38
N SER A 69 -9.91 -1.13 5.67
CA SER A 69 -10.36 -0.01 6.50
C SER A 69 -11.42 0.84 5.78
N LEU A 70 -11.30 1.00 4.46
CA LEU A 70 -12.33 1.60 3.61
C LEU A 70 -13.62 0.78 3.62
N HIS A 71 -13.53 -0.54 3.40
CA HIS A 71 -14.72 -1.41 3.35
C HIS A 71 -15.52 -1.39 4.66
N ARG A 72 -14.85 -1.34 5.81
CA ARG A 72 -15.49 -1.25 7.14
C ARG A 72 -16.00 0.15 7.50
N GLY A 73 -15.51 1.18 6.81
CA GLY A 73 -15.90 2.58 7.03
C GLY A 73 -17.16 3.02 6.28
N VAL A 74 -17.61 2.25 5.28
CA VAL A 74 -18.80 2.58 4.48
C VAL A 74 -20.07 2.32 5.31
N PRO A 75 -20.89 3.36 5.58
CA PRO A 75 -22.19 3.15 6.22
C PRO A 75 -23.06 2.27 5.32
N LYS A 76 -23.62 1.19 5.88
CA LYS A 76 -24.59 0.37 5.15
C LYS A 76 -25.87 1.20 4.99
N PRO A 77 -26.44 1.30 3.78
CA PRO A 77 -27.71 1.98 3.61
C PRO A 77 -28.79 1.22 4.39
N ASP A 78 -29.65 1.99 5.05
CA ASP A 78 -30.83 1.45 5.71
C ASP A 78 -31.71 0.74 4.69
N VAL A 79 -32.21 -0.44 5.05
CA VAL A 79 -33.05 -1.22 4.15
C VAL A 79 -34.49 -0.87 4.42
N LYS A 80 -35.13 -0.15 3.48
CA LYS A 80 -36.59 -0.01 3.44
C LYS A 80 -37.21 -1.30 2.92
N LYS A 81 -38.02 -1.94 3.75
CA LYS A 81 -38.81 -3.11 3.34
C LYS A 81 -40.11 -2.68 2.63
N PRO A 82 -40.72 -3.57 1.83
CA PRO A 82 -42.01 -3.32 1.18
C PRO A 82 -43.16 -3.09 2.15
N ASP A 83 -43.02 -3.55 3.40
CA ASP A 83 -43.98 -3.38 4.49
C ASP A 83 -43.92 -1.98 5.16
N GLY A 84 -43.10 -1.06 4.64
CA GLY A 84 -42.92 0.28 5.18
C GLY A 84 -42.00 0.36 6.39
N THR A 85 -41.49 -0.76 6.90
CA THR A 85 -40.52 -0.77 8.01
C THR A 85 -39.10 -0.53 7.50
N THR A 86 -38.32 0.20 8.30
CA THR A 86 -36.91 0.50 7.97
C THR A 86 -36.02 -0.29 8.93
N ILE A 87 -35.12 -1.12 8.40
CA ILE A 87 -34.05 -1.72 9.19
C ILE A 87 -32.90 -0.72 9.23
N ILE A 88 -32.68 -0.14 10.42
CA ILE A 88 -31.54 0.73 10.71
C ILE A 88 -30.29 -0.17 10.87
N ARG A 89 -29.21 0.07 10.09
CA ARG A 89 -28.00 -0.78 10.08
C ARG A 89 -26.71 -0.06 10.47
#